data_AF-A0AA40DFF6-F1
#
_entry.id   AF-A0AA40DFF6-F1
#
_cell.length_a   1.000
_cell.length_b   1.000
_cell.length_c   1.000
_cell.angle_alpha   90.00
_cell.angle_beta   90.00
_cell.angle_gamma   90.00
#
_symmetry.space_group_name_H-M   'P 1'
#
loop_
_entity.id
_entity.type
_entity.pdbx_description
1 polymer ?
#
loop_
_entity_poly.entity_id
_entity_poly.type
_entity_poly.pdbx_seq_one_letter_code
_entity_poly.pdbx_strand_id
1 'polypeptide(L)'
;MDARPRHLHPPHTTAITSSLAGITTRTNKLISVRPLRARYTPEVGDLVVGRILEVQAKRWRVDVGSVQLAALPLSAINLPGGILRKRTETDELQIRTFFAEGDLLVAEVQQLFGDGAAVLHTRSLKYGKLRNGVFVAVSGMGGGGGVVRSRRQVWTMEGANNAGKMDVILGVNGYVWISKHVETPKEVEQKHMGITNLEENVSATVYSSQNDAIDGDTMREIARLRGVVTALVENGCRVDEDMVVRGYQEAVEMAMLSESGQEDIYLGGERGEQLAAALRGN
;
A
#
# COMPACT_ATOMS: atom_id res chain seq x y z
N MET A 1 -20.19 -6.03 -10.16
CA MET A 1 -20.59 -7.01 -9.14
C MET A 1 -22.10 -7.16 -9.18
N ASP A 2 -22.51 -8.41 -9.38
CA ASP A 2 -23.84 -8.85 -9.74
C ASP A 2 -24.78 -8.80 -8.53
N ALA A 3 -25.91 -8.11 -8.67
CA ALA A 3 -26.91 -7.97 -7.62
C ALA A 3 -27.73 -9.27 -7.53
N ARG A 4 -27.31 -10.21 -6.68
CA ARG A 4 -28.18 -11.34 -6.32
C ARG A 4 -29.07 -10.95 -5.15
N PRO A 5 -30.41 -11.03 -5.28
CA PRO A 5 -31.32 -10.64 -4.23
C PRO A 5 -31.44 -11.79 -3.22
N ARG A 6 -31.07 -11.56 -1.97
CA ARG A 6 -31.56 -12.37 -0.85
C ARG A 6 -32.50 -11.50 -0.01
N HIS A 7 -33.76 -11.91 -0.04
CA HIS A 7 -34.92 -11.54 0.80
C HIS A 7 -35.86 -10.42 0.31
N LEU A 8 -37.10 -10.87 0.04
CA LEU A 8 -38.39 -10.16 0.08
C LEU A 8 -38.59 -8.96 -0.87
N HIS A 9 -38.69 -9.24 -2.17
CA HIS A 9 -39.39 -8.33 -3.09
C HIS A 9 -40.56 -9.04 -3.78
N PRO A 10 -41.75 -8.41 -3.86
CA PRO A 10 -42.86 -8.94 -4.64
C PRO A 10 -42.46 -9.01 -6.12
N PRO A 11 -42.81 -10.10 -6.83
CA PRO A 11 -42.23 -10.46 -8.14
C PRO A 11 -42.62 -9.55 -9.33
N HIS A 12 -43.22 -8.37 -9.11
CA HIS A 12 -43.86 -7.59 -10.19
C HIS A 12 -43.54 -6.08 -10.20
N THR A 13 -42.54 -5.60 -9.46
CA THR A 13 -42.17 -4.18 -9.51
C THR A 13 -41.04 -3.92 -10.51
N THR A 14 -41.19 -2.87 -11.33
CA THR A 14 -40.13 -2.32 -12.17
C THR A 14 -39.26 -1.30 -11.42
N ALA A 15 -39.54 -1.05 -10.14
CA ALA A 15 -38.77 -0.14 -9.31
C ALA A 15 -37.39 -0.72 -8.97
N ILE A 16 -36.35 0.10 -9.14
CA ILE A 16 -34.98 -0.23 -8.75
C ILE A 16 -34.73 0.35 -7.35
N THR A 17 -34.48 -0.53 -6.38
CA THR A 17 -34.15 -0.17 -4.99
C THR A 17 -32.68 -0.39 -4.71
N SER A 18 -32.05 0.49 -3.93
CA SER A 18 -30.67 0.30 -3.48
C SER A 18 -30.59 -0.74 -2.37
N SER A 19 -29.56 -1.59 -2.39
CA SER A 19 -29.19 -2.47 -1.27
C SER A 19 -28.17 -1.85 -0.31
N LEU A 20 -27.64 -0.67 -0.63
CA LEU A 20 -26.56 0.01 0.12
C LEU A 20 -26.92 1.46 0.42
N ALA A 21 -26.41 1.98 1.54
CA ALA A 21 -26.40 3.41 1.83
C ALA A 21 -25.18 4.06 1.15
N GLY A 22 -25.40 5.03 0.27
CA GLY A 22 -24.32 5.59 -0.53
C GLY A 22 -24.76 6.62 -1.56
N ILE A 23 -23.78 7.10 -2.32
CA ILE A 23 -23.99 8.08 -3.39
C ILE A 23 -24.35 7.31 -4.66
N THR A 24 -25.44 7.69 -5.32
CA THR A 24 -25.84 7.08 -6.60
C THR A 24 -24.94 7.61 -7.72
N THR A 25 -24.33 6.71 -8.47
CA THR A 25 -23.47 7.01 -9.62
C THR A 25 -24.10 6.41 -10.88
N ARG A 26 -24.20 7.21 -11.94
CA ARG A 26 -24.71 6.76 -13.24
C ARG A 26 -23.61 6.84 -14.28
N THR A 27 -23.21 5.68 -14.81
CA THR A 27 -22.25 5.59 -15.90
C THR A 27 -22.96 4.99 -17.10
N ASN A 28 -23.33 5.84 -18.06
CA ASN A 28 -24.16 5.46 -19.20
C ASN A 28 -25.51 4.85 -18.75
N LYS A 29 -25.73 3.58 -19.07
CA LYS A 29 -26.92 2.81 -18.70
C LYS A 29 -26.78 2.06 -17.38
N LEU A 30 -25.60 2.09 -16.75
CA LEU A 30 -25.35 1.45 -15.46
C LEU A 30 -25.65 2.44 -14.33
N ILE A 31 -26.58 2.08 -13.46
CA ILE A 31 -26.83 2.77 -12.19
C ILE A 31 -26.18 1.93 -11.09
N SER A 32 -25.31 2.53 -10.30
CA SER A 32 -24.65 1.90 -9.15
C SER A 32 -24.72 2.81 -7.94
N VAL A 33 -24.53 2.24 -6.75
CA VAL A 33 -24.46 3.01 -5.50
C VAL A 33 -23.07 2.81 -4.92
N ARG A 34 -22.32 3.90 -4.77
CA ARG A 34 -21.02 3.91 -4.09
C ARG A 34 -21.28 3.96 -2.58
N PRO A 35 -20.96 2.89 -1.82
CA PRO A 35 -21.24 2.86 -0.40
C PRO A 35 -20.45 3.92 0.36
N LEU A 36 -21.01 4.38 1.50
CA LEU A 36 -20.31 5.31 2.40
C LEU A 36 -19.07 4.67 3.04
N ARG A 37 -19.08 3.35 3.25
CA ARG A 37 -17.94 2.57 3.74
C ARG A 37 -17.98 1.18 3.13
N ALA A 38 -16.84 0.69 2.67
CA ALA A 38 -16.68 -0.66 2.17
C ALA A 38 -15.35 -1.25 2.64
N ARG A 39 -15.20 -2.57 2.48
CA ARG A 39 -13.88 -3.18 2.49
C ARG A 39 -13.25 -3.01 1.12
N TYR A 40 -11.92 -3.10 1.06
CA TYR A 40 -11.21 -3.18 -0.19
C TYR A 40 -11.75 -4.34 -1.04
N THR A 41 -12.07 -4.05 -2.29
CA THR A 41 -12.49 -5.03 -3.29
C THR A 41 -11.35 -5.17 -4.28
N PRO A 42 -10.68 -6.32 -4.34
CA PRO A 42 -9.47 -6.46 -5.14
C PRO A 42 -9.79 -6.46 -6.64
N GLU A 43 -8.98 -5.73 -7.41
CA GLU A 43 -8.99 -5.74 -8.86
C GLU A 43 -7.65 -6.25 -9.40
N VAL A 44 -7.67 -6.89 -10.57
CA VAL A 44 -6.44 -7.37 -11.22
C VAL A 44 -5.54 -6.18 -11.57
N GLY A 45 -4.26 -6.31 -11.23
CA GLY A 45 -3.25 -5.26 -11.41
C GLY A 45 -3.23 -4.21 -10.29
N ASP A 46 -4.01 -4.37 -9.23
CA ASP A 46 -3.89 -3.52 -8.05
C ASP A 46 -2.57 -3.80 -7.33
N LEU A 47 -1.85 -2.73 -6.99
CA LEU A 47 -0.74 -2.80 -6.07
C LEU A 47 -1.26 -2.70 -4.63
N VAL A 48 -0.92 -3.67 -3.80
CA VAL A 48 -1.38 -3.77 -2.42
C VAL A 48 -0.22 -4.01 -1.47
N VAL A 49 -0.35 -3.45 -0.27
CA VAL A 49 0.48 -3.86 0.87
C VAL A 49 -0.31 -4.88 1.66
N GLY A 50 0.34 -5.93 2.15
CA GLY A 50 -0.32 -7.00 2.90
C GLY A 50 0.51 -7.53 4.05
N ARG A 51 -0.16 -8.15 5.02
CA ARG A 51 0.47 -8.83 6.15
C ARG A 51 0.30 -10.34 6.03
N ILE A 52 1.38 -11.09 6.19
CA ILE A 52 1.32 -12.55 6.25
C ILE A 52 0.59 -12.95 7.53
N LEU A 53 -0.51 -13.69 7.41
CA LEU A 53 -1.24 -14.24 8.56
C LEU A 53 -0.88 -15.71 8.81
N GLU A 54 -0.76 -16.49 7.75
CA GLU A 54 -0.51 -17.93 7.86
C GLU A 54 0.45 -18.40 6.77
N VAL A 55 1.33 -19.33 7.15
CA VAL A 55 2.23 -20.05 6.25
C VAL A 55 1.68 -21.46 6.03
N GLN A 56 1.40 -21.84 4.78
CA GLN A 56 0.98 -23.19 4.38
C GLN A 56 2.04 -23.83 3.48
N ALA A 57 1.96 -25.14 3.21
CA ALA A 57 3.02 -25.89 2.52
C ALA A 57 3.49 -25.29 1.18
N LYS A 58 2.59 -24.68 0.38
CA LYS A 58 2.92 -24.12 -0.94
C LYS A 58 2.48 -22.67 -1.15
N ARG A 59 2.00 -22.01 -0.10
CA ARG A 59 1.43 -20.65 -0.19
C ARG A 59 1.37 -19.96 1.16
N TRP A 60 1.29 -18.64 1.13
CA TRP A 60 0.94 -17.80 2.27
C TRP A 60 -0.49 -17.28 2.16
N ARG A 61 -1.15 -17.13 3.32
CA ARG A 61 -2.40 -16.37 3.45
C ARG A 61 -2.04 -14.95 3.86
N VAL A 62 -2.49 -13.98 3.09
CA VAL A 62 -2.12 -12.58 3.24
C VAL A 62 -3.36 -11.76 3.56
N ASP A 63 -3.34 -11.01 4.65
CA ASP A 63 -4.32 -9.96 4.92
C ASP A 63 -4.02 -8.74 4.05
N VAL A 64 -4.98 -8.38 3.22
CA VAL A 64 -4.98 -7.18 2.37
C VAL A 64 -6.15 -6.27 2.69
N GLY A 65 -6.86 -6.47 3.81
CA GLY A 65 -8.03 -5.67 4.19
C GLY A 65 -9.29 -5.93 3.36
N SER A 66 -9.28 -6.97 2.50
CA SER A 66 -10.44 -7.38 1.72
C SER A 66 -11.41 -8.26 2.54
N VAL A 67 -12.51 -8.70 1.93
CA VAL A 67 -13.47 -9.64 2.57
C VAL A 67 -12.83 -11.01 2.83
N GLN A 68 -11.88 -11.41 1.99
CA GLN A 68 -11.19 -12.70 2.10
C GLN A 68 -9.67 -12.50 2.20
N LEU A 69 -8.98 -13.46 2.81
CA LEU A 69 -7.52 -13.46 2.76
C LEU A 69 -7.05 -13.83 1.36
N ALA A 70 -6.07 -13.07 0.87
CA ALA A 70 -5.45 -13.34 -0.40
C ALA A 70 -4.48 -14.53 -0.29
N ALA A 71 -4.22 -15.19 -1.42
CA ALA A 71 -3.24 -16.26 -1.50
C ALA A 71 -2.00 -15.79 -2.25
N LEU A 72 -0.82 -15.93 -1.64
CA LEU A 72 0.46 -15.76 -2.32
C LEU A 72 1.08 -17.15 -2.49
N PRO A 73 1.06 -17.76 -3.69
CA PRO A 73 1.68 -19.06 -3.90
C PRO A 73 3.21 -18.93 -3.96
N LEU A 74 3.93 -19.96 -3.52
CA LEU A 74 5.39 -20.05 -3.64
C LEU A 74 5.86 -19.89 -5.09
N SER A 75 5.02 -20.28 -6.05
CA SER A 75 5.28 -20.13 -7.48
C SER A 75 5.18 -18.69 -8.02
N ALA A 76 4.73 -17.75 -7.19
CA ALA A 76 4.53 -16.35 -7.56
C ALA A 76 5.53 -15.38 -6.91
N ILE A 77 6.52 -15.90 -6.18
CA ILE A 77 7.62 -15.13 -5.62
C ILE A 77 8.93 -15.34 -6.38
N ASN A 78 9.87 -14.42 -6.20
CA ASN A 78 11.21 -14.49 -6.75
C ASN A 78 12.14 -15.22 -5.77
N LEU A 79 12.53 -16.46 -6.06
CA LEU A 79 13.44 -17.19 -5.18
C LEU A 79 14.85 -16.57 -5.20
N PRO A 80 15.60 -16.66 -4.10
CA PRO A 80 17.02 -16.32 -4.09
C PRO A 80 17.78 -17.10 -5.15
N GLY A 81 18.65 -16.46 -5.94
CA GLY A 81 19.32 -17.08 -7.10
C GLY A 81 18.62 -16.85 -8.45
N GLY A 82 17.63 -15.96 -8.51
CA GLY A 82 17.10 -15.39 -9.75
C GLY A 82 15.97 -16.19 -10.41
N ILE A 83 15.44 -15.63 -11.50
CA ILE A 83 14.24 -16.14 -12.21
C ILE A 83 14.48 -17.54 -12.83
N LEU A 84 15.73 -17.85 -13.18
CA LEU A 84 16.12 -19.12 -13.81
C LEU A 84 16.30 -20.27 -12.81
N ARG A 85 16.29 -20.00 -11.49
CA ARG A 85 16.40 -21.05 -10.46
C ARG A 85 15.20 -21.99 -10.54
N LYS A 86 15.46 -23.30 -10.65
CA LYS A 86 14.43 -24.33 -10.53
C LYS A 86 13.95 -24.41 -9.08
N ARG A 87 12.63 -24.43 -8.90
CA ARG A 87 11.99 -24.63 -7.61
C ARG A 87 12.14 -26.08 -7.18
N THR A 88 12.58 -26.29 -5.94
CA THR A 88 12.83 -27.62 -5.38
C THR A 88 11.93 -27.88 -4.18
N GLU A 89 11.74 -29.14 -3.80
CA GLU A 89 10.97 -29.52 -2.61
C GLU A 89 11.55 -28.93 -1.32
N THR A 90 12.85 -28.65 -1.30
CA THR A 90 13.52 -27.94 -0.19
C THR A 90 12.97 -26.54 0.02
N ASP A 91 12.54 -25.85 -1.05
CA ASP A 91 11.95 -24.51 -0.95
C ASP A 91 10.58 -24.55 -0.26
N GLU A 92 9.82 -25.64 -0.44
CA GLU A 92 8.54 -25.86 0.28
C GLU A 92 8.80 -26.10 1.77
N LEU A 93 9.84 -26.85 2.12
CA LEU A 93 10.25 -27.07 3.51
C LEU A 93 10.77 -25.78 4.17
N GLN A 94 11.44 -24.93 3.40
CA GLN A 94 12.01 -23.68 3.87
C GLN A 94 11.10 -22.47 3.62
N ILE A 95 9.82 -22.68 3.28
CA ILE A 95 8.93 -21.58 2.88
C ILE A 95 8.86 -20.43 3.90
N ARG A 96 8.98 -20.76 5.19
CA ARG A 96 8.97 -19.81 6.31
C ARG A 96 10.19 -18.87 6.33
N THR A 97 11.28 -19.19 5.64
CA THR A 97 12.48 -18.33 5.57
C THR A 97 12.28 -17.14 4.64
N PHE A 98 11.38 -17.23 3.66
CA PHE A 98 11.05 -16.11 2.77
C PHE A 98 10.07 -15.14 3.43
N PHE A 99 9.00 -15.68 4.01
CA PHE A 99 7.99 -14.92 4.72
C PHE A 99 7.45 -15.72 5.91
N ALA A 100 7.50 -15.11 7.08
CA ALA A 100 6.93 -15.60 8.32
C ALA A 100 5.65 -14.82 8.68
N GLU A 101 4.85 -15.34 9.61
CA GLU A 101 3.65 -14.66 10.10
C GLU A 101 4.01 -13.30 10.72
N GLY A 102 3.21 -12.29 10.39
CA GLY A 102 3.45 -10.90 10.79
C GLY A 102 4.28 -10.09 9.80
N ASP A 103 5.00 -10.72 8.88
CA ASP A 103 5.76 -10.00 7.86
C ASP A 103 4.84 -9.16 6.96
N LEU A 104 5.32 -7.97 6.61
CA LEU A 104 4.66 -7.08 5.66
C LEU A 104 5.32 -7.22 4.28
N LEU A 105 4.52 -7.15 3.23
CA LEU A 105 5.01 -7.18 1.86
C LEU A 105 4.21 -6.27 0.93
N VAL A 106 4.83 -5.91 -0.19
CA VAL A 106 4.16 -5.36 -1.36
C VAL A 106 3.92 -6.47 -2.36
N ALA A 107 2.72 -6.55 -2.91
CA ALA A 107 2.38 -7.46 -3.99
C ALA A 107 1.40 -6.82 -4.98
N GLU A 108 1.29 -7.45 -6.14
CA GLU A 108 0.29 -7.10 -7.14
C GLU A 108 -0.75 -8.23 -7.23
N VAL A 109 -2.01 -7.85 -7.41
CA VAL A 109 -3.11 -8.79 -7.63
C VAL A 109 -3.00 -9.36 -9.03
N GLN A 110 -2.62 -10.64 -9.13
CA GLN A 110 -2.45 -11.35 -10.40
C GLN A 110 -3.79 -11.74 -11.02
N GLN A 111 -4.67 -12.30 -10.21
CA GLN A 111 -5.94 -12.87 -10.65
C GLN A 111 -6.91 -12.96 -9.47
N LEU A 112 -8.19 -13.10 -9.79
CA LEU A 112 -9.26 -13.30 -8.82
C LEU A 112 -9.90 -14.66 -9.07
N PHE A 113 -10.20 -15.39 -8.01
CA PHE A 113 -11.04 -16.58 -8.08
C PHE A 113 -12.52 -16.20 -8.17
N GLY A 114 -13.37 -17.15 -8.58
CA GLY A 114 -14.81 -16.91 -8.77
C GLY A 114 -15.58 -16.53 -7.49
N ASP A 115 -14.99 -16.80 -6.32
CA ASP A 115 -15.49 -16.40 -5.00
C ASP A 115 -15.00 -15.00 -4.56
N GLY A 116 -14.14 -14.34 -5.36
CA GLY A 116 -13.55 -13.04 -5.07
C GLY A 116 -12.24 -13.11 -4.29
N ALA A 117 -11.69 -14.30 -4.00
CA ALA A 117 -10.39 -14.43 -3.37
C ALA A 117 -9.27 -13.99 -4.34
N ALA A 118 -8.41 -13.08 -3.90
CA ALA A 118 -7.29 -12.59 -4.68
C ALA A 118 -6.08 -13.52 -4.62
N VAL A 119 -5.40 -13.68 -5.77
CA VAL A 119 -4.08 -14.30 -5.85
C VAL A 119 -3.05 -13.23 -6.12
N LEU A 120 -2.00 -13.21 -5.30
CA LEU A 120 -0.95 -12.22 -5.34
C LEU A 120 0.31 -12.75 -6.03
N HIS A 121 1.14 -11.85 -6.53
CA HIS A 121 2.51 -12.16 -6.93
C HIS A 121 3.49 -11.04 -6.59
N THR A 122 4.78 -11.37 -6.47
CA THR A 122 5.88 -10.42 -6.19
C THR A 122 6.96 -10.47 -7.26
N ARG A 123 6.58 -10.67 -8.53
CA ARG A 123 7.53 -10.87 -9.64
C ARG A 123 8.43 -9.66 -9.95
N SER A 124 8.07 -8.45 -9.54
CA SER A 124 8.96 -7.29 -9.66
C SER A 124 10.00 -7.29 -8.55
N LEU A 125 11.25 -6.95 -8.86
CA LEU A 125 12.32 -6.78 -7.86
C LEU A 125 12.05 -5.64 -6.86
N LYS A 126 11.11 -4.74 -7.18
CA LYS A 126 10.64 -3.69 -6.26
C LYS A 126 9.65 -4.23 -5.21
N TYR A 127 9.17 -5.47 -5.38
CA TYR A 127 8.15 -6.09 -4.54
C TYR A 127 8.80 -7.15 -3.67
N GLY A 128 8.35 -7.26 -2.43
CA GLY A 128 8.98 -8.14 -1.46
C GLY A 128 8.68 -7.70 -0.04
N LYS A 129 9.51 -8.19 0.88
CA LYS A 129 9.38 -7.91 2.30
C LYS A 129 9.69 -6.45 2.61
N LEU A 130 8.84 -5.85 3.44
CA LEU A 130 8.95 -4.46 3.85
C LEU A 130 9.74 -4.32 5.15
N ARG A 131 10.66 -3.35 5.17
CA ARG A 131 11.57 -3.05 6.28
C ARG A 131 11.89 -1.56 6.33
N ASN A 132 12.57 -1.13 7.39
CA ASN A 132 13.07 0.25 7.58
C ASN A 132 11.98 1.33 7.57
N GLY A 133 10.78 1.03 8.07
CA GLY A 133 9.66 1.95 7.93
C GLY A 133 8.50 1.71 8.88
N VAL A 134 7.42 2.44 8.62
CA VAL A 134 6.17 2.43 9.37
C VAL A 134 5.01 2.01 8.46
N PHE A 135 4.12 1.21 9.04
CA PHE A 135 2.86 0.81 8.42
C PHE A 135 1.72 1.70 8.87
N VAL A 136 0.85 2.08 7.94
CA VAL A 136 -0.38 2.82 8.21
C VAL A 136 -1.54 2.13 7.49
N ALA A 137 -2.56 1.73 8.24
CA ALA A 137 -3.83 1.27 7.65
C ALA A 137 -4.82 2.43 7.65
N VAL A 138 -5.18 2.90 6.47
CA VAL A 138 -6.27 3.87 6.26
C VAL A 138 -7.49 3.16 5.71
N SER A 139 -8.68 3.74 5.93
CA SER A 139 -9.94 3.12 5.49
C SER A 139 -9.96 2.95 3.97
N GLY A 140 -9.81 1.69 3.52
CA GLY A 140 -9.81 1.30 2.12
C GLY A 140 -11.23 1.25 1.56
N MET A 141 -11.61 2.31 0.84
CA MET A 141 -12.85 2.49 0.06
C MET A 141 -14.13 2.89 0.81
N GLY A 142 -14.77 3.94 0.28
CA GLY A 142 -16.05 4.50 0.74
C GLY A 142 -15.89 5.92 1.28
N GLY A 143 -16.89 6.78 1.06
CA GLY A 143 -16.91 8.11 1.69
C GLY A 143 -16.10 9.21 1.00
N GLY A 144 -15.52 8.95 -0.19
CA GLY A 144 -14.85 9.96 -1.02
C GLY A 144 -13.35 10.13 -0.78
N GLY A 145 -12.84 9.78 0.41
CA GLY A 145 -11.41 9.81 0.76
C GLY A 145 -10.71 8.44 0.66
N GLY A 146 -9.39 8.46 0.90
CA GLY A 146 -8.54 7.25 0.93
C GLY A 146 -7.59 7.14 -0.26
N VAL A 147 -6.80 6.06 -0.28
CA VAL A 147 -5.85 5.78 -1.37
C VAL A 147 -6.59 5.53 -2.67
N VAL A 148 -6.23 6.28 -3.71
CA VAL A 148 -6.80 6.13 -5.05
C VAL A 148 -5.81 5.49 -6.00
N ARG A 149 -6.33 4.79 -7.00
CA ARG A 149 -5.50 4.24 -8.08
C ARG A 149 -4.88 5.40 -8.87
N SER A 150 -3.56 5.50 -8.85
CA SER A 150 -2.78 6.52 -9.57
C SER A 150 -1.73 5.88 -10.49
N ARG A 151 -1.10 6.70 -11.35
CA ARG A 151 -0.03 6.30 -12.26
C ARG A 151 1.17 5.72 -11.50
N ARG A 152 1.48 6.27 -10.33
CA ARG A 152 2.54 5.79 -9.44
C ARG A 152 1.96 5.55 -8.06
N GLN A 153 2.13 4.32 -7.57
CA GLN A 153 1.83 3.93 -6.19
C GLN A 153 3.11 3.76 -5.35
N VAL A 154 4.27 3.80 -6.00
CA VAL A 154 5.58 3.68 -5.37
C VAL A 154 6.46 4.79 -5.93
N TRP A 155 7.00 5.62 -5.04
CA TRP A 155 7.96 6.65 -5.39
C TRP A 155 8.88 6.95 -4.22
N THR A 156 10.01 7.57 -4.56
CA THR A 156 10.99 8.08 -3.62
C THR A 156 10.88 9.59 -3.59
N MET A 157 11.02 10.19 -2.41
CA MET A 157 11.03 11.63 -2.22
C MET A 157 12.15 12.05 -1.26
N GLU A 158 12.58 13.30 -1.40
CA GLU A 158 13.57 13.90 -0.50
C GLU A 158 12.92 14.28 0.83
N GLY A 159 13.64 14.04 1.93
CA GLY A 159 13.24 14.52 3.25
C GLY A 159 13.69 15.96 3.51
N ALA A 160 12.93 16.68 4.32
CA ALA A 160 13.30 17.99 4.85
C ALA A 160 14.23 17.85 6.07
N ASN A 161 14.74 18.97 6.59
CA ASN A 161 15.40 19.03 7.89
C ASN A 161 16.58 18.03 8.06
N ASN A 162 17.43 17.90 7.03
CA ASN A 162 18.56 16.96 6.96
C ASN A 162 18.18 15.46 6.93
N ALA A 163 16.89 15.12 6.81
CA ALA A 163 16.48 13.74 6.61
C ALA A 163 16.99 13.17 5.28
N GLY A 164 17.25 11.88 5.26
CA GLY A 164 17.53 11.14 4.04
C GLY A 164 16.31 10.99 3.14
N LYS A 165 16.50 10.38 1.97
CA LYS A 165 15.41 10.02 1.07
C LYS A 165 14.47 9.01 1.72
N MET A 166 13.20 9.11 1.36
CA MET A 166 12.14 8.23 1.87
C MET A 166 11.37 7.61 0.70
N ASP A 167 11.00 6.34 0.84
CA ASP A 167 10.12 5.62 -0.07
C ASP A 167 8.71 5.60 0.49
N VAL A 168 7.74 5.92 -0.36
CA VAL A 168 6.31 5.85 -0.06
C VAL A 168 5.67 4.81 -0.97
N ILE A 169 4.92 3.89 -0.36
CA ILE A 169 4.12 2.88 -1.05
C ILE A 169 2.66 3.04 -0.61
N LEU A 170 1.81 3.37 -1.57
CA LEU A 170 0.37 3.47 -1.40
C LEU A 170 -0.31 2.22 -1.95
N GLY A 171 -0.67 1.28 -1.08
CA GLY A 171 -1.52 0.16 -1.46
C GLY A 171 -2.95 0.64 -1.74
N VAL A 172 -3.51 0.27 -2.88
CA VAL A 172 -4.91 0.61 -3.28
C VAL A 172 -5.93 0.11 -2.25
N ASN A 173 -5.54 -0.90 -1.47
CA ASN A 173 -6.31 -1.42 -0.35
C ASN A 173 -6.34 -0.53 0.90
N GLY A 174 -5.70 0.65 0.86
CA GLY A 174 -5.59 1.56 2.00
C GLY A 174 -4.46 1.18 2.97
N TYR A 175 -3.61 0.20 2.63
CA TYR A 175 -2.43 -0.11 3.41
C TYR A 175 -1.24 0.66 2.83
N VAL A 176 -0.65 1.51 3.66
CA VAL A 176 0.44 2.42 3.29
C VAL A 176 1.70 2.03 4.03
N TRP A 177 2.83 2.08 3.34
CA TRP A 177 4.14 1.88 3.91
C TRP A 177 5.03 3.07 3.59
N ILE A 178 5.71 3.59 4.62
CA ILE A 178 6.63 4.73 4.50
C ILE A 178 7.94 4.29 5.13
N SER A 179 9.04 4.31 4.38
CA SER A 179 10.33 3.83 4.83
C SER A 179 11.48 4.73 4.42
N LYS A 180 12.62 4.58 5.11
CA LYS A 180 13.90 5.09 4.62
C LYS A 180 14.20 4.46 3.25
N HIS A 181 14.63 5.29 2.31
CA HIS A 181 15.05 4.80 0.99
C HIS A 181 16.31 3.96 1.11
N VAL A 182 16.28 2.79 0.50
CA VAL A 182 17.45 1.93 0.34
C VAL A 182 17.74 1.87 -1.16
N GLU A 183 18.93 2.30 -1.56
CA GLU A 183 19.32 2.31 -2.96
C GLU A 183 19.09 0.93 -3.57
N THR A 184 18.31 0.90 -4.65
CA THR A 184 18.01 -0.36 -5.32
C THR A 184 19.23 -0.79 -6.15
N PRO A 185 19.39 -2.10 -6.40
CA PRO A 185 20.52 -2.60 -7.16
C PRO A 185 20.61 -2.00 -8.56
N LYS A 186 19.48 -1.65 -9.17
CA LYS A 186 19.42 -0.98 -10.47
C LYS A 186 20.00 0.44 -10.42
N GLU A 187 19.81 1.16 -9.32
CA GLU A 187 20.41 2.48 -9.11
C GLU A 187 21.91 2.35 -8.83
N VAL A 188 22.31 1.28 -8.13
CA VAL A 188 23.72 0.94 -7.90
C VAL A 188 24.43 0.53 -9.20
N GLU A 189 23.78 -0.27 -10.06
CA GLU A 189 24.28 -0.69 -11.38
C GLU A 189 24.37 0.46 -12.37
N GLN A 190 23.42 1.39 -12.35
CA GLN A 190 23.49 2.62 -13.15
C GLN A 190 24.63 3.54 -12.70
N LYS A 191 24.99 3.51 -11.40
CA LYS A 191 26.16 4.22 -10.87
C LYS A 191 27.48 3.44 -11.06
N HIS A 192 27.43 2.11 -11.10
CA HIS A 192 28.59 1.22 -11.23
C HIS A 192 28.39 0.24 -12.39
N MET A 193 28.87 0.63 -13.57
CA MET A 193 28.78 -0.21 -14.78
C MET A 193 29.52 -1.55 -14.57
N GLY A 194 28.79 -2.65 -14.48
CA GLY A 194 29.30 -3.97 -14.88
C GLY A 194 29.64 -5.00 -13.79
N ILE A 195 28.75 -5.28 -12.84
CA ILE A 195 28.90 -6.47 -11.98
C ILE A 195 27.68 -7.39 -12.11
N THR A 196 27.84 -8.48 -12.85
CA THR A 196 26.83 -9.54 -13.08
C THR A 196 26.53 -10.40 -11.84
N ASN A 197 27.20 -10.16 -10.71
CA ASN A 197 27.02 -10.91 -9.45
C ASN A 197 26.13 -10.19 -8.42
N LEU A 198 25.50 -9.05 -8.77
CA LEU A 198 24.71 -8.27 -7.82
C LEU A 198 23.32 -8.88 -7.58
N GLU A 199 22.69 -9.48 -8.59
CA GLU A 199 21.34 -10.05 -8.49
C GLU A 199 21.22 -11.14 -7.40
N GLU A 200 22.27 -11.93 -7.18
CA GLU A 200 22.28 -13.04 -6.24
C GLU A 200 22.35 -12.57 -4.77
N ASN A 201 23.22 -11.60 -4.47
CA ASN A 201 23.33 -10.99 -3.13
C ASN A 201 22.09 -10.20 -2.73
N VAL A 202 21.45 -9.56 -3.71
CA VAL A 202 20.20 -8.81 -3.52
C VAL A 202 19.06 -9.74 -3.15
N SER A 203 18.99 -10.91 -3.79
CA SER A 203 17.91 -11.85 -3.57
C SER A 203 17.90 -12.43 -2.16
N ALA A 204 19.05 -12.47 -1.47
CA ALA A 204 19.16 -12.85 -0.06
C ALA A 204 18.73 -11.72 0.90
N THR A 205 19.03 -10.46 0.58
CA THR A 205 18.65 -9.31 1.42
C THR A 205 17.17 -8.96 1.31
N VAL A 206 16.51 -9.28 0.20
CA VAL A 206 15.07 -9.06 -0.04
C VAL A 206 14.18 -9.77 0.99
N TYR A 207 14.63 -10.87 1.59
CA TYR A 207 13.88 -11.64 2.58
C TYR A 207 14.37 -11.45 4.02
N SER A 208 15.36 -10.57 4.24
CA SER A 208 15.85 -10.26 5.58
C SER A 208 14.79 -9.51 6.40
N SER A 209 14.59 -9.94 7.65
CA SER A 209 13.77 -9.23 8.63
C SER A 209 14.54 -8.12 9.38
N GLN A 210 15.84 -7.97 9.14
CA GLN A 210 16.68 -7.03 9.88
C GLN A 210 16.55 -5.62 9.28
N ASN A 211 16.24 -4.66 10.14
CA ASN A 211 16.19 -3.26 9.78
C ASN A 211 17.60 -2.64 9.83
N ASP A 212 17.86 -1.69 8.94
CA ASP A 212 19.05 -0.86 8.98
C ASP A 212 18.88 0.26 10.01
N ALA A 213 19.98 0.88 10.43
CA ALA A 213 19.94 2.07 11.27
C ALA A 213 19.27 3.23 10.50
N ILE A 214 18.33 3.89 11.17
CA ILE A 214 17.62 5.09 10.69
C ILE A 214 17.96 6.23 11.66
N ASP A 215 18.43 7.35 11.14
CA ASP A 215 18.70 8.56 11.92
C ASP A 215 17.40 9.23 12.40
N GLY A 216 17.52 10.03 13.47
CA GLY A 216 16.37 10.67 14.11
C GLY A 216 15.58 11.60 13.19
N ASP A 217 16.27 12.31 12.30
CA ASP A 217 15.63 13.26 11.38
C ASP A 217 14.83 12.52 10.31
N THR A 218 15.36 11.44 9.75
CA THR A 218 14.61 10.57 8.82
C THR A 218 13.41 9.92 9.51
N MET A 219 13.55 9.44 10.76
CA MET A 219 12.40 8.88 11.50
C MET A 219 11.29 9.92 11.73
N ARG A 220 11.67 11.17 12.02
CA ARG A 220 10.74 12.30 12.22
C ARG A 220 9.98 12.62 10.95
N GLU A 221 10.66 12.68 9.81
CA GLU A 221 10.01 12.98 8.53
C GLU A 221 9.14 11.82 8.03
N ILE A 222 9.51 10.57 8.30
CA ILE A 222 8.63 9.39 8.12
C ILE A 222 7.36 9.54 8.97
N ALA A 223 7.48 9.99 10.21
CA ALA A 223 6.34 10.21 11.10
C ALA A 223 5.45 11.38 10.62
N ARG A 224 6.06 12.47 10.11
CA ARG A 224 5.34 13.60 9.49
C ARG A 224 4.53 13.14 8.29
N LEU A 225 5.12 12.37 7.37
CA LEU A 225 4.42 11.79 6.21
C LEU A 225 3.25 10.90 6.63
N ARG A 226 3.44 10.06 7.66
CA ARG A 226 2.33 9.29 8.25
C ARG A 226 1.20 10.21 8.74
N GLY A 227 1.54 11.32 9.39
CA GLY A 227 0.60 12.34 9.82
C GLY A 227 -0.19 12.94 8.66
N VAL A 228 0.49 13.31 7.58
CA VAL A 228 -0.13 13.84 6.34
C VAL A 228 -1.13 12.84 5.75
N VAL A 229 -0.73 11.58 5.57
CA VAL A 229 -1.62 10.54 5.03
C VAL A 229 -2.86 10.36 5.92
N THR A 230 -2.68 10.38 7.25
CA THR A 230 -3.80 10.24 8.19
C THR A 230 -4.74 11.45 8.12
N ALA A 231 -4.19 12.67 8.16
CA ALA A 231 -4.95 13.92 8.08
C ALA A 231 -5.75 14.03 6.77
N LEU A 232 -5.16 13.64 5.63
CA LEU A 232 -5.86 13.59 4.35
C LEU A 232 -7.10 12.69 4.41
N VAL A 233 -6.94 11.48 4.96
CA VAL A 233 -8.05 10.51 5.02
C VAL A 233 -9.13 10.94 5.99
N GLU A 234 -8.76 11.44 7.17
CA GLU A 234 -9.71 11.94 8.18
C GLU A 234 -10.56 13.09 7.63
N ASN A 235 -9.99 13.89 6.72
CA ASN A 235 -10.67 15.00 6.07
C ASN A 235 -11.38 14.64 4.75
N GLY A 236 -11.46 13.34 4.42
CA GLY A 236 -12.15 12.85 3.23
C GLY A 236 -11.44 13.17 1.91
N CYS A 237 -10.15 13.51 1.95
CA CYS A 237 -9.35 13.78 0.76
C CYS A 237 -8.88 12.47 0.10
N ARG A 238 -8.69 12.55 -1.23
CA ARG A 238 -8.00 11.49 -1.97
C ARG A 238 -6.53 11.46 -1.59
N VAL A 239 -5.94 10.27 -1.54
CA VAL A 239 -4.52 10.06 -1.27
C VAL A 239 -3.87 9.46 -2.51
N ASP A 240 -3.04 10.27 -3.17
CA ASP A 240 -2.16 9.89 -4.27
C ASP A 240 -0.82 10.62 -4.13
N GLU A 241 0.10 10.37 -5.07
CA GLU A 241 1.43 10.98 -5.10
C GLU A 241 1.39 12.51 -4.97
N ASP A 242 0.55 13.20 -5.75
CA ASP A 242 0.47 14.67 -5.74
C ASP A 242 0.03 15.21 -4.38
N MET A 243 -1.06 14.65 -3.83
CA MET A 243 -1.60 15.07 -2.54
C MET A 243 -0.64 14.81 -1.39
N VAL A 244 0.06 13.67 -1.41
CA VAL A 244 1.03 13.33 -0.36
C VAL A 244 2.27 14.23 -0.44
N VAL A 245 2.80 14.48 -1.65
CA VAL A 245 4.00 15.33 -1.82
C VAL A 245 3.69 16.78 -1.45
N ARG A 246 2.58 17.34 -1.94
CA ARG A 246 2.16 18.69 -1.58
C ARG A 246 1.82 18.80 -0.09
N GLY A 247 1.11 17.81 0.45
CA GLY A 247 0.77 17.78 1.87
C GLY A 247 1.99 17.65 2.77
N TYR A 248 3.04 16.97 2.32
CA TYR A 248 4.31 16.93 3.02
C TYR A 248 4.99 18.30 3.07
N GLN A 249 5.08 18.99 1.94
CA GLN A 249 5.67 20.33 1.86
C GLN A 249 4.94 21.31 2.78
N GLU A 250 3.61 21.33 2.70
CA GLU A 250 2.76 22.16 3.56
C GLU A 250 2.95 21.80 5.05
N ALA A 251 3.01 20.51 5.39
CA ALA A 251 3.24 20.08 6.78
C ALA A 251 4.63 20.45 7.31
N VAL A 252 5.65 20.57 6.45
CA VAL A 252 6.97 21.07 6.82
C VAL A 252 6.90 22.58 7.09
N GLU A 253 6.21 23.34 6.25
CA GLU A 253 6.03 24.79 6.42
C GLU A 253 5.22 25.11 7.69
N MET A 254 4.12 24.39 7.93
CA MET A 254 3.30 24.52 9.15
C MET A 254 4.13 24.27 10.42
N ALA A 255 5.05 23.31 10.39
CA ALA A 255 5.93 23.04 11.52
C ALA A 255 6.94 24.15 11.76
N MET A 256 7.53 24.72 10.70
CA MET A 256 8.43 25.87 10.83
C MET A 256 7.76 27.08 11.49
N LEU A 257 6.44 27.25 11.30
CA LEU A 257 5.66 28.32 11.91
C LEU A 257 5.15 28.00 13.32
N SER A 258 5.35 26.78 13.82
CA SER A 258 4.87 26.34 15.13
C SER A 258 5.83 26.73 16.26
N GLU A 259 5.32 26.77 17.49
CA GLU A 259 6.15 27.03 18.69
C GLU A 259 7.22 25.96 18.91
N SER A 260 6.97 24.72 18.49
CA SER A 260 7.93 23.60 18.58
C SER A 260 8.85 23.50 17.35
N GLY A 261 8.73 24.43 16.39
CA GLY A 261 9.54 24.49 15.18
C GLY A 261 9.54 23.20 14.37
N GLN A 262 10.70 22.86 13.81
CA GLN A 262 10.88 21.68 12.94
C GLN A 262 10.56 20.33 13.62
N GLU A 263 10.46 20.29 14.94
CA GLU A 263 10.11 19.09 15.70
C GLU A 263 8.61 18.81 15.74
N ASP A 264 7.79 19.80 15.40
CA ASP A 264 6.34 19.66 15.40
C ASP A 264 5.89 18.79 14.23
N ILE A 265 5.36 17.62 14.53
CA ILE A 265 4.81 16.67 13.55
C ILE A 265 3.29 16.51 13.68
N TYR A 266 2.65 17.29 14.57
CA TYR A 266 1.23 17.10 14.88
C TYR A 266 0.33 17.74 13.83
N LEU A 267 -0.47 16.90 13.16
CA LEU A 267 -1.43 17.27 12.12
C LEU A 267 -2.87 16.83 12.48
N GLY A 268 -3.16 16.62 13.76
CA GLY A 268 -4.52 16.29 14.21
C GLY A 268 -5.41 17.53 14.38
N GLY A 269 -6.73 17.30 14.41
CA GLY A 269 -7.72 18.35 14.65
C GLY A 269 -7.67 19.47 13.62
N GLU A 270 -7.72 20.73 14.09
CA GLU A 270 -7.77 21.93 13.24
C GLU A 270 -6.59 22.03 12.26
N ARG A 271 -5.40 21.55 12.64
CA ARG A 271 -4.23 21.57 11.74
C ARG A 271 -4.40 20.63 10.55
N GLY A 272 -4.99 19.47 10.78
CA GLY A 272 -5.31 18.53 9.70
C GLY A 272 -6.37 19.09 8.76
N GLU A 273 -7.37 19.80 9.31
CA GLU A 273 -8.39 20.50 8.52
C GLU A 273 -7.77 21.61 7.66
N GLN A 274 -6.87 22.42 8.24
CA GLN A 274 -6.14 23.47 7.52
C GLN A 274 -5.30 22.88 6.38
N LEU A 275 -4.55 21.81 6.65
CA LEU A 275 -3.77 21.09 5.65
C LEU A 275 -4.66 20.61 4.50
N ALA A 276 -5.78 19.96 4.84
CA ALA A 276 -6.72 19.45 3.85
C ALA A 276 -7.44 20.56 3.07
N ALA A 277 -7.65 21.73 3.67
CA ALA A 277 -8.22 22.89 3.01
C ALA A 277 -7.24 23.52 2.02
N ALA A 278 -5.97 23.70 2.42
CA ALA A 278 -4.90 24.22 1.57
C ALA A 278 -4.71 23.37 0.29
N LEU A 279 -4.82 22.05 0.42
CA LEU A 279 -4.68 21.12 -0.71
C LEU A 279 -5.92 21.04 -1.61
N ARG A 280 -7.11 21.41 -1.11
CA ARG A 280 -8.35 21.45 -1.90
C ARG A 280 -8.55 22.78 -2.64
N GLY A 281 -7.96 23.86 -2.14
CA GLY A 281 -8.15 25.23 -2.66
C GLY A 281 -7.31 25.60 -3.88
N ASN A 282 -6.40 24.73 -4.32
CA ASN A 282 -5.48 24.93 -5.45
C ASN A 282 -5.62 23.83 -6.50
#